data_AF-A0A1C4X8L8-F1
#
_entry.id   AF-A0A1C4X8L8-F1
#
_cell.length_a   1.000
_cell.length_b   1.000
_cell.length_c   1.000
_cell.angle_alpha   90.00
_cell.angle_beta   90.00
_cell.angle_gamma   90.00
#
_symmetry.space_group_name_H-M   'P 1'
#
loop_
_entity.id
_entity.type
_entity.pdbx_description
1 polymer ?
#
loop_
_entity_poly.entity_id
_entity_poly.type
_entity_poly.pdbx_seq_one_letter_code
_entity_poly.pdbx_strand_id
1 'polypeptide(L)' 'MRIARNRIVDALRERGQPARAAWVERELPEWVDPDKHSGLLATLRLDPAALVDAPSP' A
#
# COMPACT_ATOMS: atom_id res chain seq x y z
N MET A 1 3.18 -12.64 5.31
CA MET A 1 2.19 -11.59 5.70
C MET A 1 1.53 -11.09 4.42
N ARG A 2 0.28 -10.60 4.43
CA ARG A 2 -0.35 -10.03 3.22
C ARG A 2 -1.11 -8.76 3.57
N ILE A 3 -0.90 -7.73 2.76
CA ILE A 3 -1.53 -6.42 2.90
C ILE A 3 -2.61 -6.32 1.83
N ALA A 4 -3.82 -5.95 2.22
CA ALA A 4 -4.88 -5.71 1.27
C ALA A 4 -4.58 -4.42 0.48
N ARG A 5 -4.74 -4.45 -0.84
CA ARG A 5 -4.43 -3.31 -1.71
C ARG A 5 -5.17 -2.04 -1.30
N ASN A 6 -6.43 -2.15 -0.89
CA ASN A 6 -7.21 -1.02 -0.41
C ASN A 6 -6.52 -0.26 0.74
N ARG A 7 -5.88 -0.95 1.69
CA ARG A 7 -5.09 -0.32 2.76
C ARG A 7 -3.93 0.52 2.23
N ILE A 8 -3.27 0.05 1.16
CA ILE A 8 -2.19 0.77 0.48
C ILE A 8 -2.75 2.02 -0.21
N VAL A 9 -3.88 1.89 -0.89
CA VAL A 9 -4.59 3.00 -1.56
C VAL A 9 -5.01 4.06 -0.54
N ASP A 10 -5.61 3.65 0.58
CA ASP A 10 -6.08 4.55 1.62
C ASP A 10 -4.91 5.31 2.26
N ALA A 11 -3.84 4.62 2.65
CA ALA A 11 -2.64 5.26 3.18
C ALA A 11 -1.99 6.25 2.20
N LEU A 12 -2.04 5.98 0.89
CA LEU A 12 -1.57 6.91 -0.13
C LEU A 12 -2.49 8.14 -0.27
N ARG A 13 -3.81 7.96 -0.17
CA ARG A 13 -4.78 9.07 -0.19
C ARG A 13 -4.62 9.96 1.04
N GLU A 14 -4.49 9.38 2.23
CA GLU A 14 -4.26 10.10 3.50
C GLU A 14 -2.97 10.91 3.47
N ARG A 15 -1.93 10.42 2.79
CA ARG A 15 -0.67 11.14 2.57
C ARG A 15 -0.74 12.22 1.49
N GLY A 16 -1.91 12.49 0.91
CA GLY A 16 -2.07 13.47 -0.16
C GLY A 16 -1.49 13.01 -1.50
N GLN A 17 -1.42 11.70 -1.75
CA GLN A 17 -0.89 11.11 -2.99
C GLN A 17 -1.97 10.38 -3.81
N PRO A 18 -3.07 11.05 -4.21
CA PRO A 18 -4.20 10.40 -4.89
C PRO A 18 -3.82 9.78 -6.25
N ALA A 19 -2.87 10.38 -6.98
CA ALA A 19 -2.39 9.85 -8.26
C ALA A 19 -1.66 8.50 -8.09
N ARG A 20 -0.87 8.35 -7.01
CA ARG A 20 -0.21 7.07 -6.69
C ARG A 20 -1.22 6.03 -6.21
N ALA A 21 -2.22 6.46 -5.43
CA ALA A 21 -3.30 5.58 -4.98
C ALA A 21 -4.07 4.97 -6.18
N ALA A 22 -4.42 5.78 -7.17
CA ALA A 22 -5.11 5.31 -8.38
C ALA A 22 -4.23 4.37 -9.24
N TRP A 23 -2.92 4.62 -9.29
CA TRP A 23 -1.99 3.72 -9.95
C TRP A 23 -1.90 2.37 -9.23
N VAL A 24 -1.74 2.37 -7.90
CA VAL A 24 -1.73 1.17 -7.07
C VAL A 24 -3.00 0.35 -7.25
N GLU A 25 -4.17 1.00 -7.26
CA GLU A 25 -5.46 0.33 -7.41
C GLU A 25 -5.58 -0.47 -8.72
N ARG A 26 -4.90 -0.01 -9.78
CA ARG A 26 -4.89 -0.64 -11.11
C ARG A 26 -3.79 -1.68 -11.28
N GLU A 27 -2.62 -1.44 -10.71
CA GLU A 27 -1.41 -2.24 -10.96
C GLU A 27 -1.19 -3.35 -9.93
N LEU A 28 -1.60 -3.12 -8.68
CA LEU A 28 -1.41 -4.11 -7.62
C LEU A 28 -2.54 -5.14 -7.60
N PRO A 29 -2.23 -6.42 -7.34
CA PRO A 29 -3.24 -7.43 -7.03
C PRO A 29 -3.98 -7.09 -5.73
N GLU A 30 -5.12 -7.73 -5.50
CA GLU A 30 -5.94 -7.52 -4.30
C GLU A 30 -5.15 -7.74 -3.00
N TRP A 31 -4.24 -8.72 -3.01
CA TRP A 31 -3.36 -9.06 -1.91
C TRP A 31 -1.91 -8.83 -2.28
N VAL A 32 -1.27 -7.90 -1.59
CA VAL A 32 0.14 -7.55 -1.78
C VAL A 32 0.97 -8.27 -0.71
N ASP A 33 1.91 -9.08 -1.18
CA ASP A 33 2.91 -9.71 -0.32
C ASP A 33 4.10 -8.74 -0.21
N PRO A 34 4.31 -8.09 0.95
CA PRO A 34 5.37 -7.10 1.12
C PRO A 34 6.78 -7.70 1.05
N ASP A 35 6.92 -9.00 1.34
CA ASP A 35 8.20 -9.70 1.24
C ASP A 35 8.56 -9.92 -0.24
N LYS A 36 7.57 -10.21 -1.09
CA LYS A 36 7.76 -10.37 -2.54
C LYS A 36 7.75 -9.06 -3.33
N HIS A 37 7.03 -8.04 -2.85
CA HIS A 37 6.85 -6.76 -3.53
C HIS A 37 7.58 -5.59 -2.82
N SER A 38 8.63 -5.91 -2.06
CA SER A 38 9.41 -4.94 -1.29
C SER A 38 9.95 -3.78 -2.14
N GLY A 39 10.44 -4.05 -3.35
CA GLY A 39 10.93 -3.02 -4.28
C GLY A 39 9.83 -2.06 -4.77
N LEU A 40 8.61 -2.56 -4.94
CA LEU A 40 7.46 -1.74 -5.30
C LEU A 40 7.04 -0.83 -4.14
N LEU A 41 6.94 -1.39 -2.94
CA LEU A 41 6.60 -0.63 -1.74
C LEU A 41 7.66 0.44 -1.44
N ALA A 42 8.94 0.12 -1.62
CA ALA A 42 10.04 1.08 -1.51
C ALA A 42 9.91 2.23 -2.53
N THR A 43 9.50 1.92 -3.77
CA THR A 43 9.24 2.94 -4.81
C THR A 43 8.09 3.86 -4.42
N LEU A 44 7.06 3.31 -3.79
CA LEU A 44 5.91 4.07 -3.27
C LEU A 44 6.24 4.80 -1.95
N ARG A 45 7.44 4.59 -1.38
CA ARG A 45 7.84 5.03 -0.04
C ARG A 45 6.83 4.62 1.04
N LEU A 46 6.30 3.43 0.90
CA LEU A 46 5.37 2.84 1.85
C LEU A 46 6.13 1.85 2.72
N ASP A 47 5.95 2.00 4.03
CA ASP A 47 6.45 1.02 4.98
C ASP A 47 5.41 -0.08 5.15
N PRO A 48 5.70 -1.34 4.76
CA PRO A 48 4.78 -2.44 4.97
C PRO A 48 4.43 -2.65 6.44
N ALA A 49 5.33 -2.36 7.38
CA ALA A 49 5.02 -2.46 8.81
C ALA A 49 3.93 -1.45 9.20
N ALA A 50 3.99 -0.22 8.70
CA ALA A 50 2.97 0.80 8.94
C ALA A 50 1.60 0.47 8.33
N LEU A 51 1.57 -0.34 7.26
CA LEU A 51 0.35 -0.77 6.59
C LEU A 51 -0.32 -1.97 7.26
N VAL A 52 0.45 -2.78 8.00
CA VAL A 52 -0.05 -3.95 8.73
C VAL A 52 -0.57 -3.54 10.10
N ASP A 53 0.06 -2.53 10.70
CA ASP A 53 -0.24 -2.12 12.08
C ASP A 53 -1.38 -1.09 12.18
N ALA A 54 -1.79 -0.42 11.09
CA ALA A 54 -2.78 0.65 11.14
C ALA A 54 -4.13 0.15 11.72
N PRO A 55 -4.44 0.41 13.01
CA PRO A 55 -5.74 0.10 13.57
C PRO A 55 -6.69 1.11 12.93
N SER A 56 -7.76 0.63 12.29
CA SER A 56 -8.89 1.53 12.05
C SER A 56 -9.40 1.99 13.42
N PRO A 57 -9.48 3.31 13.71
CA PRO A 57 -10.23 3.79 14.87
C PRO A 57 -11.74 3.51 14.72
#